data_AF-A0A9E4S2V1-F1
#
_entry.id   AF-A0A9E4S2V1-F1
#
_cell.length_a   1.000
_cell.length_b   1.000
_cell.length_c   1.000
_cell.angle_alpha   90.00
_cell.angle_beta   90.00
_cell.angle_gamma   90.00
#
_symmetry.space_group_name_H-M   'P 1'
#
loop_
_entity.id
_entity.type
_entity.pdbx_description
1 polymer ?
#
loop_
_entity_poly.entity_id
_entity_poly.type
_entity_poly.pdbx_seq_one_letter_code
_entity_poly.pdbx_strand_id
1 'polypeptide(L)'
;MDLIFDRGDPQNPRGHALLYFRVDTEPDIVYATYVVTLPVKSDLTKYVPPFLASHLGNLPLSDLSAFAMPPVPEAVGSYADLERLSQLREDDLVYGGNMFSFDLPRMMETATEAVQLYSSLCSDTLAMTGTAAEGAAAAIGEELRETLETPAAPEPEPEQERDDSYNVNEVLFSFMSESDKLGELSGLLGRLRFAVDGSDQATADEVGAEITVLARHLPENFRVNDLLEAARDNSDRSAQLAKLYIDRCFRLSAGDAVAAIELEAQIQLLKDQD
;
A
#
# COMPACT_ATOMS: atom_id res chain seq x y z
N MET A 1 26.76 -7.92 0.95
CA MET A 1 26.86 -7.30 -0.39
C MET A 1 27.81 -6.10 -0.32
N ASP A 2 28.43 -5.65 -1.42
CA ASP A 2 29.25 -4.43 -1.44
C ASP A 2 28.61 -3.37 -2.36
N LEU A 3 28.50 -2.14 -1.89
CA LEU A 3 27.99 -1.00 -2.67
C LEU A 3 29.13 -0.32 -3.43
N ILE A 4 28.97 -0.14 -4.74
CA ILE A 4 29.94 0.56 -5.59
C ILE A 4 29.35 1.91 -5.99
N PHE A 5 30.04 2.99 -5.67
CA PHE A 5 29.60 4.35 -6.01
C PHE A 5 30.17 4.72 -7.38
N ASP A 6 29.31 4.80 -8.39
CA ASP A 6 29.66 5.37 -9.70
C ASP A 6 29.66 6.90 -9.63
N ARG A 7 28.79 7.46 -8.78
CA ARG A 7 28.76 8.88 -8.44
C ARG A 7 28.44 9.07 -6.97
N GLY A 8 29.13 10.03 -6.35
CA GLY A 8 29.03 10.28 -4.92
C GLY A 8 30.37 10.03 -4.23
N ASP A 9 30.37 10.16 -2.91
CA ASP A 9 31.52 9.82 -2.08
C ASP A 9 31.06 8.83 -1.01
N PRO A 10 31.54 7.58 -0.99
CA PRO A 10 31.16 6.62 0.05
C PRO A 10 31.61 7.04 1.45
N GLN A 11 32.60 7.94 1.55
CA GLN A 11 33.02 8.52 2.82
C GLN A 11 32.22 9.77 3.20
N ASN A 12 31.38 10.31 2.31
CA ASN A 12 30.49 11.44 2.54
C ASN A 12 29.21 11.28 1.70
N PRO A 13 28.41 10.22 1.94
CA PRO A 13 27.20 9.98 1.16
C PRO A 13 26.18 11.10 1.38
N ARG A 14 25.37 11.35 0.35
CA ARG A 14 24.42 12.48 0.36
C ARG A 14 23.19 12.26 1.24
N GLY A 15 22.94 11.02 1.64
CA GLY A 15 21.71 10.60 2.31
C GLY A 15 20.61 10.18 1.35
N HIS A 16 20.83 10.28 0.04
CA HIS A 16 19.89 9.82 -0.98
C HIS A 16 20.63 9.33 -2.22
N ALA A 17 20.15 8.21 -2.78
CA ALA A 17 20.83 7.53 -3.88
C ALA A 17 19.85 6.87 -4.86
N LEU A 18 20.22 6.90 -6.15
CA LEU A 18 19.70 5.96 -7.13
C LEU A 18 20.50 4.67 -6.99
N LEU A 19 19.89 3.66 -6.41
CA LEU A 19 20.47 2.34 -6.27
C LEU A 19 20.01 1.49 -7.46
N TYR A 20 20.97 0.94 -8.21
CA TYR A 20 20.65 0.13 -9.37
C TYR A 20 21.35 -1.23 -9.37
N PHE A 21 20.75 -2.17 -10.08
CA PHE A 21 21.17 -3.56 -10.22
C PHE A 21 21.15 -3.95 -11.69
N ARG A 22 21.89 -5.00 -12.03
CA ARG A 22 21.88 -5.61 -13.36
C ARG A 22 21.48 -7.07 -13.26
N VAL A 23 20.81 -7.57 -14.28
CA VAL A 23 20.48 -8.99 -14.41
C VAL A 23 21.39 -9.58 -15.48
N ASP A 24 22.07 -10.68 -15.18
CA ASP A 24 23.06 -11.29 -16.09
C ASP A 24 22.43 -11.69 -17.44
N THR A 25 21.14 -12.03 -17.46
CA THR A 25 20.40 -12.40 -18.66
C THR A 25 19.93 -11.22 -19.50
N GLU A 26 19.92 -10.01 -18.95
CA GLU A 26 19.42 -8.78 -19.60
C GLU A 26 20.39 -7.60 -19.33
N PRO A 27 21.60 -7.61 -19.93
CA PRO A 27 22.66 -6.66 -19.60
C PRO A 27 22.35 -5.20 -20.00
N ASP A 28 21.41 -5.02 -20.93
CA ASP A 28 21.02 -3.70 -21.44
C ASP A 28 19.97 -3.00 -20.57
N ILE A 29 19.35 -3.73 -19.62
CA ILE A 29 18.33 -3.20 -18.71
C ILE A 29 18.93 -3.09 -17.31
N VAL A 30 18.68 -1.96 -16.67
CA VAL A 30 19.01 -1.74 -15.26
C VAL A 30 17.73 -1.70 -14.43
N TYR A 31 17.81 -2.26 -13.24
CA TYR A 31 16.71 -2.25 -12.27
C TYR A 31 17.08 -1.29 -11.16
N ALA A 32 16.23 -0.33 -10.82
CA ALA A 32 16.57 0.67 -9.82
C ALA A 32 15.48 0.90 -8.78
N THR A 33 15.92 1.38 -7.63
CA THR A 33 15.10 1.92 -6.56
C THR A 33 15.77 3.18 -6.02
N TYR A 34 14.98 4.06 -5.41
CA TYR A 34 15.48 5.26 -4.78
C TYR A 34 15.62 5.05 -3.27
N VAL A 35 16.85 5.18 -2.77
CA VAL A 35 17.17 5.04 -1.35
C VAL A 35 17.20 6.41 -0.70
N VAL A 36 16.58 6.54 0.47
CA VAL A 36 16.60 7.75 1.30
C VAL A 36 16.98 7.36 2.72
N THR A 37 17.95 8.07 3.30
CA THR A 37 18.30 8.07 4.71
C THR A 37 17.91 9.42 5.31
N LEU A 38 17.02 9.39 6.31
CA LEU A 38 16.50 10.56 6.97
C LEU A 38 17.56 11.15 7.92
N PRO A 39 17.77 12.48 7.90
CA PRO A 39 18.76 13.13 8.77
C PRO A 39 18.32 13.27 10.23
N VAL A 40 17.05 12.99 10.53
CA VAL A 40 16.47 13.08 11.88
C VAL A 40 15.73 11.78 12.17
N LYS A 41 16.05 11.16 13.31
CA LYS A 41 15.30 10.02 13.83
C LYS A 41 13.85 10.42 14.01
N SER A 42 13.00 9.86 13.15
CA SER A 42 11.59 10.14 13.12
C SER A 42 10.87 8.85 13.49
N ASP A 43 10.22 8.86 14.63
CA ASP A 43 9.31 7.79 14.98
C ASP A 43 8.04 7.97 14.15
N LEU A 44 7.98 7.26 13.02
CA LEU A 44 6.85 7.39 12.10
C LEU A 44 5.56 6.87 12.72
N THR A 45 5.60 6.07 13.79
CA THR A 45 4.40 5.66 14.52
C THR A 45 3.62 6.85 15.08
N LYS A 46 4.28 7.97 15.38
CA LYS A 46 3.62 9.21 15.83
C LYS A 46 2.83 9.93 14.74
N TYR A 47 3.11 9.62 13.49
CA TYR A 47 2.49 10.22 12.31
C TYR A 47 1.63 9.23 11.53
N VAL A 48 1.70 7.94 11.90
CA VAL A 48 0.79 6.90 11.45
C VAL A 48 -0.52 7.08 12.21
N PRO A 49 -1.63 7.37 11.51
CA PRO A 49 -2.94 7.37 12.14
C PRO A 49 -3.19 6.04 12.84
N PRO A 50 -3.76 6.02 14.06
CA PRO A 50 -3.95 4.80 14.84
C PRO A 50 -4.65 3.65 14.08
N PHE A 51 -5.53 3.99 13.13
CA PHE A 51 -6.24 3.04 12.29
C PHE A 51 -5.37 2.32 11.23
N LEU A 52 -4.19 2.85 10.88
CA LEU A 52 -3.24 2.19 9.97
C LEU A 52 -2.21 1.31 10.70
N ALA A 53 -2.11 1.43 12.02
CA ALA A 53 -1.05 0.78 12.81
C ALA A 53 -1.12 -0.75 12.76
N SER A 54 -2.32 -1.34 12.69
CA SER A 54 -2.54 -2.79 12.56
C SER A 54 -2.22 -3.34 11.17
N HIS A 55 -2.36 -2.52 10.12
CA HIS A 55 -2.20 -2.93 8.72
C HIS A 55 -0.77 -2.75 8.19
N LEU A 56 0.04 -1.91 8.84
CA LEU A 56 1.47 -1.76 8.53
C LEU A 56 2.32 -2.94 9.02
N GLY A 57 1.73 -3.90 9.76
CA GLY A 57 2.38 -5.14 10.16
C GLY A 57 3.61 -4.98 11.05
N ASN A 58 4.53 -5.94 10.98
CA ASN A 58 5.82 -5.94 11.71
C ASN A 58 6.88 -5.01 11.09
N LEU A 59 6.52 -4.07 10.21
CA LEU A 59 7.47 -3.09 9.71
C LEU A 59 7.99 -2.29 10.92
N PRO A 60 9.31 -2.19 11.15
CA PRO A 60 9.88 -1.45 12.26
C PRO A 60 9.78 0.06 12.00
N LEU A 61 8.55 0.60 12.06
CA LEU A 61 8.24 2.02 11.82
C LEU A 61 8.87 2.95 12.86
N SER A 62 9.18 2.40 14.03
CA SER A 62 9.85 3.07 15.13
C SER A 62 11.32 3.37 14.85
N ASP A 63 11.93 2.77 13.82
CA ASP A 63 13.34 2.98 13.46
C ASP A 63 13.57 3.13 11.94
N LEU A 64 12.56 3.66 11.22
CA LEU A 64 12.68 3.99 9.78
C LEU A 64 13.57 5.23 9.57
N SER A 65 14.87 5.06 9.84
CA SER A 65 15.89 6.03 9.49
C SER A 65 16.31 5.94 8.02
N ALA A 66 16.05 4.81 7.34
CA ALA A 66 16.31 4.66 5.91
C ALA A 66 15.33 3.69 5.24
N PHE A 67 15.00 3.92 3.97
CA PHE A 67 14.10 3.09 3.16
C PHE A 67 14.36 3.24 1.66
N ALA A 68 13.77 2.34 0.87
CA ALA A 68 13.84 2.35 -0.60
C ALA A 68 12.44 2.40 -1.23
N MET A 69 12.28 3.17 -2.31
CA MET A 69 11.03 3.29 -3.08
C MET A 69 11.31 3.25 -4.59
N PRO A 70 10.66 2.35 -5.36
CA PRO A 70 9.81 1.25 -4.90
C PRO A 70 10.61 0.17 -4.14
N PRO A 71 10.00 -0.59 -3.21
CA PRO A 71 10.70 -1.58 -2.38
C PRO A 71 11.27 -2.76 -3.18
N VAL A 72 10.65 -3.06 -4.32
CA VAL A 72 11.20 -3.96 -5.34
C VAL A 72 11.78 -3.09 -6.45
N PRO A 73 13.09 -3.19 -6.76
CA PRO A 73 13.69 -2.44 -7.86
C PRO A 73 12.99 -2.70 -9.19
N GLU A 74 12.63 -1.63 -9.89
CA GLU A 74 11.89 -1.70 -11.14
C GLU A 74 12.82 -1.49 -12.34
N ALA A 75 12.48 -2.09 -13.48
CA ALA A 75 13.21 -1.90 -14.71
C ALA A 75 13.13 -0.44 -15.16
N VAL A 76 14.29 0.21 -15.30
CA VAL A 76 14.41 1.61 -15.67
C VAL A 76 15.39 1.78 -16.81
N GLY A 77 14.86 1.82 -18.03
CA GLY A 77 15.60 2.23 -19.24
C GLY A 77 17.06 1.76 -19.28
N SER A 78 17.99 2.71 -19.48
CA SER A 78 19.43 2.46 -19.57
C SER A 78 20.21 3.07 -18.41
N TYR A 79 21.43 2.56 -18.16
CA TYR A 79 22.36 3.18 -17.21
C TYR A 79 22.61 4.67 -17.50
N ALA A 80 22.67 5.07 -18.78
CA ALA A 80 22.88 6.46 -19.16
C ALA A 80 21.74 7.39 -18.68
N ASP A 81 20.52 6.87 -18.61
CA ASP A 81 19.38 7.63 -18.07
C ASP A 81 19.51 7.82 -16.56
N LEU A 82 19.93 6.79 -15.82
CA LEU A 82 20.21 6.88 -14.39
C LEU A 82 21.36 7.84 -14.09
N GLU A 83 22.43 7.79 -14.87
CA GLU A 83 23.55 8.71 -14.74
C GLU A 83 23.10 10.16 -14.92
N ARG A 84 22.36 10.45 -16.00
CA ARG A 84 21.78 11.78 -16.25
C ARG A 84 20.83 12.22 -15.13
N LEU A 85 19.97 11.33 -14.64
CA LEU A 85 18.99 11.64 -13.59
C LEU A 85 19.68 11.91 -12.25
N SER A 86 20.69 11.11 -11.89
CA SER A 86 21.54 11.35 -10.73
C SER A 86 22.14 12.76 -10.82
N GLN A 87 22.68 13.13 -11.99
CA GLN A 87 23.33 14.42 -12.20
C GLN A 87 22.40 15.60 -11.93
N LEU A 88 21.20 15.55 -12.52
CA LEU A 88 20.19 16.62 -12.39
C LEU A 88 19.71 16.81 -10.94
N ARG A 89 19.61 15.73 -10.18
CA ARG A 89 19.11 15.74 -8.80
C ARG A 89 20.21 15.90 -7.76
N GLU A 90 21.46 15.79 -8.20
CA GLU A 90 22.62 15.65 -7.34
C GLU A 90 22.47 14.48 -6.35
N ASP A 91 21.96 13.35 -6.83
CA ASP A 91 21.90 12.10 -6.06
C ASP A 91 23.22 11.31 -6.17
N ASP A 92 23.51 10.47 -5.17
CA ASP A 92 24.51 9.41 -5.35
C ASP A 92 23.97 8.40 -6.38
N LEU A 93 24.88 7.82 -7.18
CA LEU A 93 24.56 6.71 -8.08
C LEU A 93 25.34 5.50 -7.59
N VAL A 94 24.60 4.49 -7.15
CA VAL A 94 25.16 3.35 -6.44
C VAL A 94 24.78 2.07 -7.15
N TYR A 95 25.78 1.27 -7.48
CA TYR A 95 25.59 -0.08 -7.98
C TYR A 95 25.47 -1.07 -6.82
N GLY A 96 24.34 -1.77 -6.80
CA GLY A 96 24.00 -2.80 -5.83
C GLY A 96 24.34 -4.23 -6.28
N GLY A 97 25.05 -4.41 -7.39
CA GLY A 97 25.46 -5.74 -7.85
C GLY A 97 24.47 -6.43 -8.78
N ASN A 98 24.71 -7.73 -8.99
CA ASN A 98 23.96 -8.53 -9.97
C ASN A 98 22.80 -9.26 -9.29
N MET A 99 21.63 -9.24 -9.92
CA MET A 99 20.46 -10.01 -9.53
C MET A 99 20.35 -11.26 -10.39
N PHE A 100 20.12 -12.41 -9.74
CA PHE A 100 20.10 -13.73 -10.39
C PHE A 100 18.70 -14.18 -10.83
N SER A 101 17.63 -13.48 -10.45
CA SER A 101 16.25 -13.93 -10.70
C SER A 101 15.22 -12.80 -10.60
N PHE A 102 14.11 -12.93 -11.33
CA PHE A 102 12.86 -12.15 -11.16
C PHE A 102 12.04 -12.56 -9.93
N ASP A 103 12.71 -13.05 -8.89
CA ASP A 103 12.07 -13.46 -7.65
C ASP A 103 11.84 -12.21 -6.79
N LEU A 104 10.61 -11.69 -6.80
CA LEU A 104 10.22 -10.46 -6.12
C LEU A 104 10.67 -10.43 -4.64
N PRO A 105 10.38 -11.47 -3.81
CA PRO A 105 10.93 -11.58 -2.47
C PRO A 105 12.44 -11.37 -2.37
N ARG A 106 13.21 -12.02 -3.24
CA ARG A 106 14.68 -11.93 -3.24
C ARG A 106 15.20 -10.57 -3.70
N MET A 107 14.52 -9.94 -4.66
CA MET A 107 14.83 -8.58 -5.10
C MET A 107 14.59 -7.57 -3.97
N MET A 108 13.49 -7.74 -3.23
CA MET A 108 13.17 -6.91 -2.06
C MET A 108 14.18 -7.12 -0.93
N GLU A 109 14.59 -8.35 -0.66
CA GLU A 109 15.64 -8.68 0.32
C GLU A 109 16.96 -7.99 -0.04
N THR A 110 17.37 -8.08 -1.32
CA THR A 110 18.61 -7.46 -1.82
C THR A 110 18.56 -5.93 -1.71
N ALA A 111 17.43 -5.31 -2.07
CA ALA A 111 17.22 -3.88 -1.90
C ALA A 111 17.28 -3.47 -0.43
N THR A 112 16.70 -4.27 0.46
CA THR A 112 16.73 -4.02 1.91
C THR A 112 18.13 -4.11 2.49
N GLU A 113 18.93 -5.11 2.09
CA GLU A 113 20.35 -5.22 2.47
C GLU A 113 21.14 -3.99 2.01
N ALA A 114 20.91 -3.53 0.77
CA ALA A 114 21.55 -2.35 0.22
C ALA A 114 21.17 -1.05 0.94
N VAL A 115 19.91 -0.89 1.35
CA VAL A 115 19.45 0.24 2.17
C VAL A 115 20.20 0.26 3.50
N GLN A 116 20.33 -0.89 4.17
CA GLN A 116 21.04 -0.99 5.44
C GLN A 116 22.52 -0.58 5.28
N LEU A 117 23.19 -1.07 4.24
CA LEU A 117 24.57 -0.71 3.93
C LEU A 117 24.75 0.77 3.58
N TYR A 118 23.84 1.36 2.80
CA TYR A 118 23.92 2.78 2.47
C TYR A 118 23.66 3.66 3.71
N SER A 119 22.69 3.27 4.54
CA SER A 119 22.34 4.00 5.77
C SER A 119 23.42 3.97 6.84
N SER A 120 24.22 2.89 6.92
CA SER A 120 25.36 2.82 7.84
C SER A 120 26.47 3.78 7.43
N LEU A 121 26.79 3.87 6.12
CA LEU A 121 27.72 4.87 5.59
C LEU A 121 27.26 6.32 5.90
N CYS A 122 25.95 6.55 5.82
CA CYS A 122 25.35 7.83 6.18
C CYS A 122 25.49 8.13 7.68
N SER A 123 25.22 7.16 8.55
CA SER A 123 25.26 7.35 10.01
C SER A 123 26.66 7.69 10.53
N ASP A 124 27.71 7.20 9.86
CA ASP A 124 29.10 7.47 10.22
C ASP A 124 29.54 8.91 9.90
N THR A 125 28.86 9.58 8.97
CA THR A 125 29.21 10.92 8.46
C THR A 125 28.21 12.00 8.85
N LEU A 126 26.92 11.72 8.70
CA LEU A 126 25.85 12.48 9.28
C LEU A 126 25.85 12.14 10.76
N ALA A 127 26.74 12.77 11.54
CA ALA A 127 26.69 12.73 12.99
C ALA A 127 25.24 13.01 13.41
N MET A 128 24.51 11.94 13.74
CA MET A 128 23.08 11.96 13.99
C MET A 128 22.84 12.88 15.18
N THR A 129 22.66 14.16 14.89
CA THR A 129 22.41 15.24 15.84
C THR A 129 20.93 15.20 16.23
N GLY A 130 20.45 14.01 16.57
CA GLY A 130 19.35 13.84 17.49
C GLY A 130 19.97 13.77 18.88
N THR A 131 19.71 14.77 19.71
CA THR A 131 19.94 14.72 21.16
C THR A 131 19.64 13.31 21.68
N ALA A 132 20.63 12.70 22.35
CA ALA A 132 20.49 11.42 23.00
C ALA A 132 19.18 11.42 23.82
N ALA A 133 18.29 10.49 23.48
CA ALA A 133 17.00 10.27 24.13
C ALA A 133 17.13 9.74 25.57
N GLU A 134 18.26 9.98 26.25
CA GLU A 134 18.47 9.64 27.66
C GLU A 134 17.85 10.67 28.61
N GLY A 135 17.60 11.91 28.15
CA GLY A 135 17.02 12.97 29.00
C GLY A 135 15.48 13.00 29.07
N ALA A 136 14.79 12.66 27.97
CA ALA A 136 13.33 12.77 27.90
C ALA A 136 12.60 11.64 28.64
N ALA A 137 13.19 10.45 28.69
CA ALA A 137 12.64 9.33 29.47
C ALA A 137 12.73 9.57 30.99
N ALA A 138 13.77 10.28 31.44
CA ALA A 138 13.95 10.63 32.85
C ALA A 138 12.97 11.74 33.30
N ALA A 139 12.72 12.73 32.44
CA ALA A 139 11.79 13.84 32.75
C ALA A 139 10.33 13.37 32.84
N ILE A 140 9.91 12.42 32.00
CA ILE A 140 8.55 11.85 32.05
C ILE A 140 8.37 10.96 33.29
N GLY A 141 9.44 10.30 33.75
CA GLY A 141 9.42 9.49 34.97
C GLY A 141 9.25 10.29 36.27
N GLU A 142 9.71 11.55 36.30
CA GLU A 142 9.56 12.44 37.45
C GLU A 142 8.16 13.10 37.50
N GLU A 143 7.63 13.58 36.36
CA GLU A 143 6.29 14.17 36.31
C GLU A 143 5.17 13.14 36.55
N LEU A 144 5.32 11.91 36.08
CA LEU A 144 4.30 10.86 36.25
C LEU A 144 4.16 10.40 37.72
N ARG A 145 5.19 10.61 38.54
CA ARG A 145 5.20 10.24 39.97
C ARG A 145 4.47 11.26 40.85
N GLU A 146 4.45 12.54 40.47
CA GLU A 146 3.71 13.58 41.21
C GLU A 146 2.20 13.55 40.95
N THR A 147 1.75 13.01 39.82
CA THR A 147 0.32 12.96 39.46
C THR A 147 -0.47 11.78 40.06
N LEU A 148 0.18 10.85 40.78
CA LEU A 148 -0.44 9.60 41.26
C LEU A 148 -1.08 9.67 42.67
N GLU A 149 -1.18 10.85 43.31
CA GLU A 149 -1.78 11.01 44.65
C GLU A 149 -3.15 11.72 44.69
N THR A 150 -4.06 11.43 43.76
CA THR A 150 -5.46 11.91 43.90
C THR A 150 -6.46 10.77 43.63
N PRO A 151 -7.52 10.59 44.46
CA PRO A 151 -8.35 9.40 44.40
C PRO A 151 -9.42 9.48 43.29
N ALA A 152 -9.77 8.28 42.81
CA ALA A 152 -10.63 7.97 41.67
C ALA A 152 -12.02 8.63 41.67
N ALA A 153 -12.47 9.02 40.48
CA ALA A 153 -13.86 9.34 40.14
C ALA A 153 -14.36 8.34 39.06
N PRO A 154 -15.68 8.07 38.98
CA PRO A 154 -16.21 6.87 38.33
C PRO A 154 -16.25 6.96 36.80
N GLU A 155 -16.07 5.80 36.17
CA GLU A 155 -16.03 5.55 34.72
C GLU A 155 -17.32 5.99 34.00
N PRO A 156 -17.24 6.58 32.79
CA PRO A 156 -18.36 6.62 31.87
C PRO A 156 -18.43 5.32 31.04
N GLU A 157 -19.66 4.92 30.72
CA GLU A 157 -20.05 3.72 29.96
C GLU A 157 -19.44 3.67 28.55
N PRO A 158 -19.30 2.47 27.95
CA PRO A 158 -18.59 2.30 26.68
C PRO A 158 -19.39 2.88 25.51
N GLU A 159 -18.83 3.88 24.84
CA GLU A 159 -19.29 4.31 23.53
C GLU A 159 -18.93 3.23 22.49
N GLN A 160 -19.90 2.87 21.65
CA GLN A 160 -19.74 1.92 20.56
C GLN A 160 -18.59 2.35 19.64
N GLU A 161 -17.59 1.48 19.51
CA GLU A 161 -16.52 1.60 18.52
C GLU A 161 -17.16 1.74 17.13
N ARG A 162 -17.02 2.92 16.51
CA ARG A 162 -17.32 3.08 15.10
C ARG A 162 -16.21 2.37 14.33
N ASP A 163 -16.61 1.49 13.43
CA ASP A 163 -15.71 0.72 12.57
C ASP A 163 -15.00 1.65 11.58
N ASP A 164 -13.83 2.17 11.96
CA ASP A 164 -13.03 3.12 11.18
C ASP A 164 -12.40 2.48 9.93
N SER A 165 -12.51 1.16 9.75
CA SER A 165 -11.96 0.41 8.59
C SER A 165 -12.50 0.92 7.25
N TYR A 166 -13.78 1.27 7.18
CA TYR A 166 -14.42 1.81 5.98
C TYR A 166 -13.82 3.16 5.55
N ASN A 167 -13.37 3.96 6.51
CA ASN A 167 -12.77 5.27 6.28
C ASN A 167 -11.36 5.14 5.67
N VAL A 168 -10.64 4.06 6.01
CA VAL A 168 -9.34 3.71 5.41
C VAL A 168 -9.49 3.34 3.96
N ASN A 169 -10.44 2.43 3.68
CA ASN A 169 -10.71 1.95 2.33
C ASN A 169 -11.18 3.08 1.40
N GLU A 170 -11.95 4.04 1.90
CA GLU A 170 -12.37 5.23 1.14
C GLU A 170 -11.17 6.01 0.57
N VAL A 171 -10.13 6.23 1.38
CA VAL A 171 -8.92 6.91 0.95
C VAL A 171 -8.14 6.06 -0.06
N LEU A 172 -7.98 4.76 0.19
CA LEU A 172 -7.28 3.85 -0.73
C LEU A 172 -7.94 3.84 -2.12
N PHE A 173 -9.25 3.69 -2.17
CA PHE A 173 -10.00 3.68 -3.43
C PHE A 173 -9.84 5.00 -4.20
N SER A 174 -9.62 6.13 -3.54
CA SER A 174 -9.39 7.41 -4.24
C SER A 174 -8.11 7.44 -5.09
N PHE A 175 -7.09 6.64 -4.75
CA PHE A 175 -5.80 6.59 -5.46
C PHE A 175 -5.72 5.48 -6.52
N MET A 176 -6.68 4.55 -6.54
CA MET A 176 -6.67 3.40 -7.43
C MET A 176 -7.13 3.76 -8.85
N SER A 177 -6.56 3.07 -9.85
CA SER A 177 -7.08 3.13 -11.21
C SER A 177 -8.47 2.48 -11.27
N GLU A 178 -9.24 2.78 -12.32
CA GLU A 178 -10.55 2.14 -12.52
C GLU A 178 -10.43 0.61 -12.66
N SER A 179 -9.37 0.14 -13.32
CA SER A 179 -9.08 -1.29 -13.47
C SER A 179 -8.81 -1.95 -12.11
N ASP A 180 -8.04 -1.30 -11.24
CA ASP A 180 -7.73 -1.85 -9.91
C ASP A 180 -8.98 -1.87 -9.03
N LYS A 181 -9.80 -0.81 -9.08
CA LYS A 181 -11.10 -0.78 -8.39
C LYS A 181 -12.03 -1.92 -8.84
N LEU A 182 -12.04 -2.27 -10.12
CA LEU A 182 -12.81 -3.41 -10.63
C LEU A 182 -12.23 -4.77 -10.21
N GLY A 183 -10.91 -4.86 -10.07
CA GLY A 183 -10.24 -6.00 -9.45
C GLY A 183 -10.70 -6.20 -8.01
N GLU A 184 -10.66 -5.14 -7.20
CA GLU A 184 -11.15 -5.19 -5.81
C GLU A 184 -12.65 -5.48 -5.72
N LEU A 185 -13.47 -4.85 -6.57
CA LEU A 185 -14.90 -5.14 -6.62
C LEU A 185 -15.17 -6.63 -6.88
N SER A 186 -14.39 -7.26 -7.76
CA SER A 186 -14.51 -8.69 -8.04
C SER A 186 -14.13 -9.56 -6.83
N GLY A 187 -13.08 -9.18 -6.10
CA GLY A 187 -12.67 -9.85 -4.87
C GLY A 187 -13.72 -9.73 -3.76
N LEU A 188 -14.22 -8.52 -3.51
CA LEU A 188 -15.29 -8.26 -2.55
C LEU A 188 -16.58 -8.99 -2.92
N LEU A 189 -16.95 -9.01 -4.20
CA LEU A 189 -18.12 -9.75 -4.68
C LEU A 189 -18.00 -11.27 -4.42
N GLY A 190 -16.81 -11.84 -4.62
CA GLY A 190 -16.52 -13.23 -4.30
C GLY A 190 -16.64 -13.53 -2.80
N ARG A 191 -16.11 -12.66 -1.95
CA ARG A 191 -16.24 -12.75 -0.48
C ARG A 191 -17.70 -12.65 -0.04
N LEU A 192 -18.44 -11.68 -0.59
CA LEU A 192 -19.87 -11.49 -0.31
C LEU A 192 -20.66 -12.77 -0.66
N ARG A 193 -20.41 -13.33 -1.84
CA ARG A 193 -21.06 -14.58 -2.29
C ARG A 193 -20.78 -15.75 -1.36
N PHE A 194 -19.50 -15.92 -0.99
CA PHE A 194 -19.11 -16.97 -0.06
C PHE A 194 -19.80 -16.82 1.32
N ALA A 195 -19.91 -15.58 1.82
CA ALA A 195 -20.61 -15.31 3.07
C ALA A 195 -22.13 -15.58 2.98
N VAL A 196 -22.77 -15.14 1.89
CA VAL A 196 -24.19 -15.39 1.61
C VAL A 196 -24.48 -16.90 1.50
N ASP A 197 -23.66 -17.65 0.76
CA ASP A 197 -23.77 -19.11 0.64
C ASP A 197 -23.54 -19.81 1.99
N GLY A 198 -22.62 -19.28 2.80
CA GLY A 198 -22.34 -19.73 4.16
C GLY A 198 -23.38 -19.31 5.21
N SER A 199 -24.40 -18.53 4.84
CA SER A 199 -25.37 -17.91 5.75
C SER A 199 -24.73 -17.03 6.85
N ASP A 200 -23.54 -16.48 6.58
CA ASP A 200 -22.83 -15.55 7.46
C ASP A 200 -23.27 -14.11 7.16
N GLN A 201 -24.38 -13.71 7.76
CA GLN A 201 -24.96 -12.38 7.55
C GLN A 201 -24.07 -11.24 8.07
N ALA A 202 -23.29 -11.49 9.13
CA ALA A 202 -22.38 -10.47 9.67
C ALA A 202 -21.30 -10.11 8.64
N THR A 203 -20.62 -11.13 8.10
CA THR A 203 -19.61 -10.94 7.05
C THR A 203 -20.24 -10.40 5.76
N ALA A 204 -21.45 -10.82 5.40
CA ALA A 204 -22.14 -10.31 4.21
C ALA A 204 -22.48 -8.81 4.32
N ASP A 205 -22.93 -8.36 5.50
CA ASP A 205 -23.22 -6.94 5.75
C ASP A 205 -21.95 -6.09 5.75
N GLU A 206 -20.86 -6.59 6.36
CA GLU A 206 -19.55 -5.93 6.39
C GLU A 206 -18.99 -5.72 4.96
N VAL A 207 -18.91 -6.79 4.18
CA VAL A 207 -18.44 -6.74 2.79
C VAL A 207 -19.38 -5.88 1.93
N GLY A 208 -20.68 -5.91 2.20
CA GLY A 208 -21.65 -5.06 1.51
C GLY A 208 -21.45 -3.56 1.78
N ALA A 209 -21.10 -3.19 3.01
CA ALA A 209 -20.74 -1.82 3.35
C ALA A 209 -19.44 -1.40 2.64
N GLU A 210 -18.45 -2.28 2.56
CA GLU A 210 -17.19 -2.04 1.83
C GLU A 210 -17.42 -1.82 0.32
N ILE A 211 -18.24 -2.65 -0.32
CA ILE A 211 -18.65 -2.47 -1.73
C ILE A 211 -19.36 -1.13 -1.94
N THR A 212 -20.17 -0.69 -0.97
CA THR A 212 -20.88 0.60 -1.03
C THR A 212 -19.92 1.78 -0.98
N VAL A 213 -18.84 1.69 -0.19
CA VAL A 213 -17.77 2.70 -0.16
C VAL A 213 -17.04 2.73 -1.50
N LEU A 214 -16.62 1.57 -2.02
CA LEU A 214 -15.96 1.46 -3.32
C LEU A 214 -16.80 2.03 -4.46
N ALA A 215 -18.12 1.80 -4.44
CA ALA A 215 -19.05 2.29 -5.44
C ALA A 215 -19.05 3.82 -5.59
N ARG A 216 -18.74 4.58 -4.52
CA ARG A 216 -18.65 6.05 -4.57
C ARG A 216 -17.49 6.56 -5.42
N HIS A 217 -16.49 5.70 -5.68
CA HIS A 217 -15.30 6.03 -6.47
C HIS A 217 -15.33 5.43 -7.88
N LEU A 218 -16.46 4.86 -8.28
CA LEU A 218 -16.70 4.29 -9.61
C LEU A 218 -17.77 5.11 -10.36
N PRO A 219 -17.73 5.13 -11.71
CA PRO A 219 -18.75 5.79 -12.51
C PRO A 219 -20.17 5.27 -12.26
N GLU A 220 -21.18 6.15 -12.21
CA GLU A 220 -22.58 5.75 -11.96
C GLU A 220 -23.11 4.72 -12.98
N ASN A 221 -22.65 4.79 -14.23
CA ASN A 221 -23.04 3.86 -15.28
C ASN A 221 -22.57 2.42 -15.04
N PHE A 222 -21.69 2.17 -14.05
CA PHE A 222 -21.29 0.83 -13.63
C PHE A 222 -22.37 0.15 -12.79
N ARG A 223 -23.29 0.90 -12.18
CA ARG A 223 -24.44 0.36 -11.43
C ARG A 223 -24.04 -0.65 -10.34
N VAL A 224 -22.99 -0.32 -9.59
CA VAL A 224 -22.43 -1.20 -8.55
C VAL A 224 -23.45 -1.50 -7.43
N ASN A 225 -24.38 -0.60 -7.14
CA ASN A 225 -25.45 -0.86 -6.17
C ASN A 225 -26.41 -1.97 -6.64
N ASP A 226 -26.76 -1.98 -7.93
CA ASP A 226 -27.61 -3.05 -8.48
C ASP A 226 -26.88 -4.40 -8.48
N LEU A 227 -25.56 -4.39 -8.73
CA LEU A 227 -24.69 -5.55 -8.59
C LEU A 227 -24.69 -6.07 -7.15
N LEU A 228 -24.55 -5.17 -6.17
CA LEU A 228 -24.57 -5.50 -4.75
C LEU A 228 -25.91 -6.12 -4.35
N GLU A 229 -27.04 -5.54 -4.78
CA GLU A 229 -28.37 -6.12 -4.55
C GLU A 229 -28.50 -7.53 -5.15
N ALA A 230 -28.06 -7.71 -6.39
CA ALA A 230 -28.07 -9.02 -7.05
C ALA A 230 -27.16 -10.05 -6.36
N ALA A 231 -26.19 -9.62 -5.55
CA ALA A 231 -25.25 -10.48 -4.86
C ALA A 231 -25.68 -10.91 -3.44
N ARG A 232 -26.76 -10.34 -2.91
CA ARG A 232 -27.24 -10.59 -1.53
C ARG A 232 -28.11 -11.84 -1.36
N ASP A 233 -28.43 -12.55 -2.44
CA ASP A 233 -29.21 -13.79 -2.44
C ASP A 233 -28.39 -14.95 -3.00
N ASN A 234 -28.69 -16.18 -2.60
CA ASN A 234 -27.99 -17.41 -3.02
C ASN A 234 -28.66 -18.16 -4.18
N SER A 235 -29.66 -17.57 -4.85
CA SER A 235 -30.27 -18.19 -6.02
C SER A 235 -29.34 -18.23 -7.25
N ASP A 236 -29.51 -19.23 -8.11
CA ASP A 236 -28.77 -19.34 -9.38
C ASP A 236 -28.96 -18.10 -10.27
N ARG A 237 -30.18 -17.53 -10.23
CA ARG A 237 -30.51 -16.30 -10.96
C ARG A 237 -29.73 -15.11 -10.44
N SER A 238 -29.63 -14.96 -9.12
CA SER A 238 -28.84 -13.89 -8.54
C SER A 238 -27.38 -14.02 -8.96
N ALA A 239 -26.83 -15.24 -8.96
CA ALA A 239 -25.44 -15.52 -9.35
C ALA A 239 -25.19 -15.13 -10.80
N GLN A 240 -26.13 -15.45 -11.68
CA GLN A 240 -26.07 -15.06 -13.08
C GLN A 240 -26.19 -13.53 -13.27
N LEU A 241 -27.08 -12.86 -12.53
CA LEU A 241 -27.19 -11.39 -12.56
C LEU A 241 -25.89 -10.73 -12.11
N ALA A 242 -25.33 -11.15 -10.98
CA ALA A 242 -24.09 -10.59 -10.46
C ALA A 242 -22.93 -10.74 -11.46
N LYS A 243 -22.83 -11.91 -12.12
CA LYS A 243 -21.87 -12.15 -13.19
C LYS A 243 -22.05 -11.19 -14.37
N LEU A 244 -23.28 -11.02 -14.86
CA LEU A 244 -23.55 -10.12 -15.99
C LEU A 244 -23.22 -8.66 -15.64
N TYR A 245 -23.52 -8.23 -14.42
CA TYR A 245 -23.20 -6.89 -13.95
C TYR A 245 -21.68 -6.66 -13.89
N ILE A 246 -20.90 -7.57 -13.29
CA ILE A 246 -19.44 -7.40 -13.20
C ILE A 246 -18.78 -7.45 -14.59
N ASP A 247 -19.19 -8.39 -15.45
CA ASP A 247 -18.69 -8.48 -16.82
C ASP A 247 -18.96 -7.17 -17.59
N ARG A 248 -20.14 -6.56 -17.39
CA ARG A 248 -20.50 -5.27 -18.00
C ARG A 248 -19.62 -4.14 -17.49
N CYS A 249 -19.30 -4.09 -16.20
CA CYS A 249 -18.36 -3.11 -15.63
C CYS A 249 -16.98 -3.20 -16.31
N PHE A 250 -16.44 -4.41 -16.50
CA PHE A 250 -15.18 -4.60 -17.21
C PHE A 250 -15.25 -4.17 -18.68
N ARG A 251 -16.36 -4.43 -19.38
CA ARG A 251 -16.54 -3.95 -20.77
C ARG A 251 -16.60 -2.43 -20.86
N LEU A 252 -17.30 -1.78 -19.92
CA LEU A 252 -17.35 -0.31 -19.85
C LEU A 252 -15.97 0.29 -19.59
N SER A 253 -15.20 -0.29 -18.65
CA SER A 253 -13.85 0.16 -18.35
C SER A 253 -12.88 -0.01 -19.51
N ALA A 254 -13.03 -1.09 -20.28
CA ALA A 254 -12.25 -1.32 -21.50
C ALA A 254 -12.69 -0.46 -22.70
N GLY A 255 -13.75 0.36 -22.57
CA GLY A 255 -14.31 1.18 -23.65
C GLY A 255 -15.13 0.41 -24.69
N ASP A 256 -15.48 -0.85 -24.41
CA ASP A 256 -16.28 -1.71 -25.30
C ASP A 256 -17.78 -1.50 -25.05
N ALA A 257 -18.30 -0.38 -25.53
CA ALA A 257 -19.70 0.00 -25.32
C ALA A 257 -20.70 -0.96 -25.97
N VAL A 258 -20.31 -1.63 -27.07
CA VAL A 258 -21.18 -2.56 -27.79
C VAL A 258 -21.42 -3.81 -26.95
N ALA A 259 -20.36 -4.43 -26.44
CA ALA A 259 -20.49 -5.60 -25.56
C ALA A 259 -21.23 -5.24 -24.26
N ALA A 260 -21.03 -4.04 -23.72
CA ALA A 260 -21.75 -3.58 -22.53
C ALA A 260 -23.27 -3.47 -22.78
N ILE A 261 -23.71 -3.03 -23.97
CA ILE A 261 -25.13 -2.98 -24.35
C ILE A 261 -25.73 -4.39 -24.48
N GLU A 262 -25.00 -5.34 -25.05
CA GLU A 262 -25.45 -6.73 -25.15
C GLU A 262 -25.64 -7.37 -23.77
N LEU A 263 -24.72 -7.09 -22.83
CA LEU A 263 -24.84 -7.55 -21.44
C LEU A 263 -26.00 -6.86 -20.72
N GLU A 264 -26.24 -5.58 -20.96
CA GLU A 264 -27.42 -4.87 -20.42
C GLU A 264 -28.73 -5.51 -20.88
N ALA A 265 -28.84 -5.88 -22.16
CA ALA A 265 -30.03 -6.57 -22.67
C ALA A 265 -30.24 -7.93 -21.98
N GLN A 266 -29.16 -8.67 -21.70
CA GLN A 266 -29.22 -9.94 -20.96
C GLN A 266 -29.64 -9.73 -19.50
N ILE A 267 -29.12 -8.68 -18.83
CA ILE A 267 -29.52 -8.31 -17.47
C ILE A 267 -31.02 -8.03 -17.43
N GLN A 268 -31.52 -7.22 -18.36
CA GLN A 268 -32.94 -6.86 -18.40
C GLN A 268 -33.83 -8.08 -18.66
N LEU A 269 -33.45 -8.93 -19.62
CA LEU A 269 -34.19 -10.16 -19.92
C LEU A 269 -34.25 -11.10 -18.71
N LEU A 270 -33.17 -11.20 -17.93
CA LEU A 270 -33.14 -12.02 -16.72
C LEU A 270 -33.93 -11.38 -15.56
N LYS A 271 -34.02 -10.04 -15.50
CA LYS A 271 -34.89 -9.32 -14.55
C LYS A 271 -36.37 -9.48 -14.89
N ASP A 272 -36.74 -9.51 -16.17
CA ASP A 272 -38.12 -9.62 -16.64
C ASP A 272 -38.70 -11.05 -16.55
N GLN A 273 -37.91 -12.04 -16.12
CA GLN A 273 -38.35 -13.43 -15.90
C GLN A 273 -39.02 -13.67 -14.53
N ASP A 274 -39.33 -12.60 -13.78
CA ASP A 274 -40.25 -12.60 -12.62
C ASP A 274 -41.73 -12.56 -13.02
#